data_AF-A0A1Q9PXK3-F1
#
_entry.id   AF-A0A1Q9PXK3-F1
#
_cell.length_a   1.000
_cell.length_b   1.000
_cell.length_c   1.000
_cell.angle_alpha   90.00
_cell.angle_beta   90.00
_cell.angle_gamma   90.00
#
_symmetry.space_group_name_H-M   'P 1'
#
loop_
_entity.id
_entity.type
_entity.pdbx_description
1 polymer ?
#
loop_
_entity_poly.entity_id
_entity_poly.type
_entity_poly.pdbx_seq_one_letter_code
_entity_poly.pdbx_strand_id
1 'polypeptide(L)'
;MVVFGILSSFLPIVIIIFVIVYAVKNKEMGDEAVIRHLYTYLVLFATLMMVIGGGISIFMASADLISPPSYYQSYEDYKQIRIDGKIRNETDADLTEEELRSGYEQAMKDHKNRERESAKNQLIKSLGFIVIPLPIFLYFNNMRKRQSDI
;
A
#
# COMPACT_ATOMS: atom_id res chain seq x y z
N MET A 1 -3.03 -8.02 15.10
CA MET A 1 -1.80 -8.82 15.18
C MET A 1 -1.98 -10.25 14.66
N VAL A 2 -3.00 -11.00 15.09
CA VAL A 2 -3.22 -12.40 14.64
C VAL A 2 -3.42 -12.52 13.13
N VAL A 3 -4.22 -11.64 12.51
CA VAL A 3 -4.45 -11.63 11.04
C VAL A 3 -3.16 -11.39 10.24
N PHE A 4 -2.31 -10.48 10.72
CA PHE A 4 -1.01 -10.20 10.10
C PHE A 4 -0.04 -11.39 10.22
N GLY A 5 -0.07 -12.09 11.36
CA GLY A 5 0.69 -13.33 11.55
C GLY A 5 0.25 -14.45 10.60
N ILE A 6 -1.06 -14.67 10.48
CA ILE A 6 -1.63 -15.68 9.58
C ILE A 6 -1.29 -15.38 8.12
N LEU A 7 -1.42 -14.12 7.68
CA LEU A 7 -1.09 -13.71 6.31
C LEU A 7 0.40 -13.88 5.99
N SER A 8 1.27 -13.53 6.96
CA SER A 8 2.72 -13.67 6.82
C SER A 8 3.17 -15.14 6.77
N SER A 9 2.47 -16.05 7.46
CA SER A 9 2.78 -17.49 7.43
C SER A 9 2.22 -18.19 6.20
N PHE A 10 1.13 -17.70 5.61
CA PHE A 10 0.46 -18.38 4.48
C PHE A 10 1.23 -18.25 3.16
N LEU A 11 1.81 -17.07 2.90
CA LEU A 11 2.53 -16.80 1.65
C LEU A 11 3.71 -17.76 1.39
N PRO A 12 4.63 -18.04 2.34
CA PRO A 12 5.72 -18.99 2.10
C PRO A 12 5.21 -20.42 1.90
N ILE A 13 4.12 -20.82 2.58
CA ILE A 13 3.52 -22.16 2.42
C ILE A 13 2.98 -22.34 0.99
N VAL A 14 2.27 -21.33 0.46
CA VAL A 14 1.75 -21.36 -0.92
C VAL A 14 2.88 -21.44 -1.93
N ILE A 15 3.97 -20.69 -1.72
CA ILE A 15 5.15 -20.73 -2.60
C ILE A 15 5.80 -22.12 -2.57
N ILE A 16 5.98 -22.71 -1.39
CA ILE A 16 6.57 -24.06 -1.25
C ILE A 16 5.70 -25.10 -1.95
N ILE A 17 4.38 -25.08 -1.74
CA ILE A 17 3.45 -26.00 -2.39
C ILE A 17 3.53 -25.84 -3.92
N PHE A 18 3.53 -24.61 -4.43
CA PHE A 18 3.64 -24.33 -5.86
C PHE A 18 4.95 -24.88 -6.45
N VAL A 19 6.08 -24.66 -5.77
CA VAL A 19 7.40 -25.17 -6.19
C VAL A 19 7.40 -26.70 -6.25
N ILE A 20 6.88 -27.36 -5.20
CA ILE A 20 6.82 -28.83 -5.14
C ILE A 20 5.93 -29.39 -6.26
N VAL A 21 4.72 -28.84 -6.44
CA VAL A 21 3.78 -29.30 -7.48
C VAL A 21 4.37 -29.11 -8.87
N TYR A 22 5.01 -27.95 -9.13
CA TYR A 22 5.62 -27.67 -10.43
C TYR A 22 6.81 -28.60 -10.72
N ALA A 23 7.67 -28.85 -9.73
CA ALA A 23 8.82 -29.75 -9.86
C ALA A 23 8.39 -31.20 -10.07
N VAL A 24 7.37 -31.68 -9.34
CA VAL A 24 6.86 -33.06 -9.49
C VAL A 24 6.20 -33.28 -10.84
N LYS A 25 5.47 -32.28 -11.35
CA LYS A 25 4.73 -32.40 -12.62
C LYS A 25 5.65 -32.36 -13.86
N ASN A 26 6.81 -31.73 -13.78
CA ASN A 26 7.68 -31.51 -14.94
C ASN A 26 9.01 -32.27 -14.86
N LYS A 27 9.09 -33.39 -14.12
CA LYS A 27 10.33 -34.18 -13.95
C LYS A 27 10.96 -34.68 -15.26
N GLU A 28 10.20 -34.73 -16.35
CA GLU A 28 10.67 -35.19 -17.67
C GLU A 28 11.41 -34.10 -18.46
N MET A 29 11.18 -32.83 -18.12
CA MET A 29 12.01 -31.72 -18.58
C MET A 29 13.28 -31.77 -17.73
N GLY A 30 14.47 -31.90 -18.30
CA GLY A 30 15.71 -32.01 -17.53
C GLY A 30 15.86 -30.92 -16.45
N ASP A 31 16.54 -31.24 -15.35
CA ASP A 31 16.59 -30.42 -14.12
C ASP A 31 16.86 -28.93 -14.38
N GLU A 32 17.76 -28.60 -15.32
CA GLU A 32 18.09 -27.22 -15.66
C GLU A 32 16.92 -26.46 -16.31
N ALA A 33 16.16 -27.11 -17.19
CA ALA A 33 15.01 -26.52 -17.86
C ALA A 33 13.87 -26.25 -16.86
N VAL A 34 13.63 -27.18 -15.93
CA VAL A 34 12.63 -27.02 -14.87
C VAL A 34 12.97 -25.84 -13.96
N ILE A 35 14.23 -25.74 -13.53
CA ILE A 35 14.69 -24.63 -12.67
C ILE A 35 14.55 -23.29 -13.39
N ARG A 36 14.96 -23.22 -14.68
CA ARG A 36 14.87 -22.00 -15.48
C ARG A 36 13.42 -21.55 -15.70
N HIS A 37 12.53 -22.49 -15.99
CA HIS A 37 11.09 -22.20 -16.10
C HIS A 37 10.51 -21.72 -14.77
N LEU A 38 10.79 -22.44 -13.68
CA LEU A 38 10.31 -22.08 -12.35
C LEU A 38 10.76 -20.67 -11.96
N TYR A 39 12.04 -20.35 -12.15
CA TYR A 39 12.58 -19.02 -11.90
C TYR A 39 11.85 -17.94 -12.73
N THR A 40 11.65 -18.19 -14.02
CA THR A 40 10.93 -17.28 -14.92
C THR A 40 9.51 -17.00 -14.42
N TYR A 41 8.78 -18.05 -14.03
CA TYR A 41 7.43 -17.91 -13.50
C TYR A 41 7.39 -17.23 -12.14
N LEU A 42 8.35 -17.48 -11.26
CA LEU A 42 8.44 -16.80 -9.96
C LEU A 42 8.68 -15.30 -10.12
N VAL A 43 9.59 -14.90 -11.03
CA VAL A 43 9.84 -13.48 -11.30
C VAL A 43 8.61 -12.82 -11.94
N LEU A 44 7.96 -13.48 -12.90
CA LEU A 44 6.72 -12.99 -13.49
C LEU A 44 5.59 -12.86 -12.46
N PHE A 45 5.49 -13.80 -11.54
CA PHE A 45 4.53 -13.75 -10.44
C PHE A 45 4.82 -12.58 -9.48
N ALA A 46 6.08 -12.41 -9.08
CA ALA A 46 6.48 -11.31 -8.18
C ALA A 46 6.21 -9.94 -8.81
N THR A 47 6.55 -9.76 -10.09
CA THR A 47 6.28 -8.52 -10.84
C THR A 47 4.78 -8.28 -11.00
N LEU A 48 3.98 -9.32 -11.26
CA LEU A 48 2.52 -9.23 -11.30
C LEU A 48 1.94 -8.77 -9.96
N MET A 49 2.36 -9.38 -8.85
CA MET A 49 1.91 -8.98 -7.49
C MET A 49 2.28 -7.52 -7.19
N MET A 50 3.47 -7.08 -7.61
CA MET A 50 3.92 -5.70 -7.43
C MET A 50 3.04 -4.70 -8.20
N VAL A 51 2.70 -5.01 -9.45
CA VAL A 51 1.81 -4.17 -10.28
C VAL A 51 0.39 -4.12 -9.73
N ILE A 52 -0.15 -5.25 -9.25
CA ILE A 52 -1.47 -5.28 -8.60
C ILE A 52 -1.47 -4.41 -7.34
N GLY A 53 -0.45 -4.54 -6.49
CA GLY A 53 -0.30 -3.72 -5.29
C GLY A 53 -0.19 -2.23 -5.60
N GLY A 54 0.58 -1.87 -6.62
CA GLY A 54 0.68 -0.50 -7.13
C GLY A 54 -0.66 0.03 -7.65
N GLY A 55 -1.39 -0.77 -8.45
CA GLY A 55 -2.68 -0.39 -9.02
C GLY A 55 -3.75 -0.11 -7.95
N ILE A 56 -3.89 -1.00 -6.96
CA ILE A 56 -4.81 -0.79 -5.83
C ILE A 56 -4.44 0.50 -5.07
N SER A 57 -3.14 0.72 -4.85
CA SER A 57 -2.65 1.88 -4.11
C SER A 57 -2.87 3.20 -4.85
N ILE A 58 -2.77 3.21 -6.19
CA ILE A 58 -3.13 4.37 -7.01
C ILE A 58 -4.61 4.68 -6.87
N PHE A 59 -5.48 3.68 -6.99
CA PHE A 59 -6.92 3.87 -6.89
C PHE A 59 -7.32 4.46 -5.53
N MET A 60 -6.79 3.90 -4.44
CA MET A 60 -7.01 4.42 -3.08
C MET A 60 -6.54 5.87 -2.96
N ALA A 61 -5.31 6.16 -3.36
CA ALA A 61 -4.77 7.51 -3.23
C ALA A 61 -5.49 8.53 -4.13
N SER A 62 -5.99 8.13 -5.30
CA SER A 62 -6.87 8.97 -6.13
C SER A 62 -8.21 9.23 -5.45
N ALA A 63 -8.79 8.23 -4.80
CA ALA A 63 -10.03 8.40 -4.03
C ALA A 63 -9.82 9.37 -2.86
N ASP A 64 -8.75 9.22 -2.09
CA ASP A 64 -8.42 10.09 -0.95
C ASP A 64 -8.10 11.53 -1.38
N LEU A 65 -7.58 11.71 -2.60
CA LEU A 65 -7.33 13.05 -3.15
C LEU A 65 -8.64 13.79 -3.49
N ILE A 66 -9.63 13.07 -4.05
CA ILE A 66 -10.93 13.61 -4.48
C ILE A 66 -11.87 13.77 -3.27
N SER A 67 -11.91 12.75 -2.42
CA SER A 67 -12.74 12.66 -1.23
C SER A 67 -11.87 12.31 -0.02
N PRO A 68 -11.15 13.30 0.54
CA PRO A 68 -10.35 13.07 1.74
C PRO A 68 -11.26 12.62 2.89
N PRO A 69 -10.78 11.72 3.77
CA PRO A 69 -11.54 11.27 4.92
C PRO A 69 -11.92 12.45 5.83
N SER A 70 -13.10 12.34 6.45
CA SER A 70 -13.61 13.38 7.36
C SER A 70 -12.73 13.53 8.59
N TYR A 71 -12.63 14.76 9.10
CA TYR A 71 -11.97 15.02 10.37
C TYR A 71 -12.71 14.27 11.50
N TYR A 72 -11.98 13.45 12.25
CA TYR A 72 -12.56 12.50 13.22
C TYR A 72 -13.01 13.16 14.53
N GLN A 73 -12.63 14.41 14.77
CA GLN A 73 -12.90 15.10 16.02
C GLN A 73 -14.07 16.07 15.85
N SER A 74 -15.07 15.95 16.74
CA SER A 74 -16.15 16.93 16.80
C SER A 74 -15.65 18.25 17.41
N TYR A 75 -16.40 19.34 17.19
CA TYR A 75 -16.08 20.63 17.80
C TYR A 75 -16.10 20.54 19.34
N GLU A 76 -17.06 19.83 19.91
CA GLU A 76 -17.17 19.63 21.36
C GLU A 76 -15.95 18.87 21.92
N ASP A 77 -15.49 17.83 21.21
CA ASP A 77 -14.27 17.11 21.60
C ASP A 77 -13.02 18.01 21.49
N TYR A 78 -12.96 18.88 20.48
CA TYR A 78 -11.87 19.86 20.32
C TYR A 78 -11.84 20.87 21.46
N LYS A 79 -13.01 21.42 21.79
CA LYS A 79 -13.20 22.36 22.89
C LYS A 79 -12.84 21.73 24.23
N GLN A 80 -13.34 20.53 24.51
CA GLN A 80 -13.07 19.82 25.76
C GLN A 80 -11.57 19.51 25.93
N ILE A 81 -10.87 19.10 24.86
CA ILE A 81 -9.43 18.83 24.94
C ILE A 81 -8.61 20.12 25.16
N ARG A 82 -9.04 21.26 24.62
CA ARG A 82 -8.36 22.56 24.80
C ARG A 82 -8.60 23.17 26.18
N ILE A 83 -9.81 23.06 26.72
CA ILE A 83 -10.21 23.68 27.98
C ILE A 83 -9.90 22.77 29.20
N ASP A 84 -10.16 21.46 29.08
CA ASP A 84 -10.05 20.49 30.18
C ASP A 84 -8.83 19.55 30.06
N GLY A 85 -8.15 19.54 28.90
CA GLY A 85 -7.03 18.64 28.65
C GLY A 85 -5.72 19.05 29.34
N LYS A 86 -4.78 18.10 29.43
CA LYS A 86 -3.42 18.29 30.00
C LYS A 86 -2.53 19.30 29.25
N ILE A 87 -3.03 19.94 28.20
CA ILE A 87 -2.37 21.01 27.43
C ILE A 87 -2.99 22.35 27.82
N ARG A 88 -3.18 22.58 29.13
CA ARG A 88 -3.66 23.85 29.64
C ARG A 88 -2.46 24.79 29.69
N ASN A 89 -2.20 25.53 28.61
CA ASN A 89 -1.37 26.72 28.74
C ASN A 89 -2.22 27.77 29.47
N GLU A 90 -1.59 28.62 30.28
CA GLU A 90 -2.30 29.69 31.02
C GLU A 90 -3.08 30.63 30.08
N THR A 91 -2.72 30.65 28.79
CA THR A 91 -3.38 31.41 27.70
C THR A 91 -4.63 30.73 27.12
N ASP A 92 -4.78 29.41 27.26
CA ASP A 92 -5.89 28.65 26.65
C ASP A 92 -7.19 28.74 27.46
N ALA A 93 -7.12 29.18 28.72
CA ALA A 93 -8.28 29.33 29.61
C ALA A 93 -9.14 30.58 29.32
N ASP A 94 -8.60 31.55 28.58
CA ASP A 94 -9.26 32.83 28.23
C ASP A 94 -9.68 32.91 26.75
N LEU A 95 -9.54 31.82 26.00
CA LEU A 95 -9.94 31.80 24.59
C LEU A 95 -11.45 32.02 24.45
N THR A 96 -11.80 32.98 23.60
CA THR A 96 -13.20 33.23 23.23
C THR A 96 -13.75 32.09 22.38
N GLU A 97 -15.08 31.94 22.38
CA GLU A 97 -15.76 30.92 21.54
C GLU A 97 -15.42 31.08 20.05
N GLU A 98 -15.20 32.32 19.60
CA GLU A 98 -14.82 32.63 18.22
C GLU A 98 -13.39 32.14 17.89
N GLU A 99 -12.45 32.30 18.82
CA GLU A 99 -11.08 31.80 18.68
C GLU A 99 -11.02 30.27 18.69
N LEU A 100 -11.81 29.61 19.55
CA LEU A 100 -11.91 28.15 19.60
C LEU A 100 -12.46 27.58 18.29
N ARG A 101 -13.49 28.22 17.73
CA ARG A 101 -14.10 27.81 16.46
C ARG A 101 -13.15 28.03 15.28
N SER A 102 -12.46 29.17 15.24
CA SER A 102 -11.41 29.44 14.25
C SER A 102 -10.29 28.41 14.31
N GLY A 103 -9.83 28.06 15.51
CA GLY A 103 -8.82 27.02 15.73
C GLY A 103 -9.26 25.62 15.29
N TYR A 104 -10.54 25.28 15.47
CA TYR A 104 -11.13 24.03 14.97
C TYR A 104 -11.20 24.02 13.44
N GLU A 105 -11.67 25.09 12.82
CA GLU A 105 -11.74 25.20 11.36
C GLU A 105 -10.36 25.11 10.71
N GLN A 106 -9.35 25.74 11.32
CA GLN A 106 -7.97 25.62 10.90
C GLN A 106 -7.45 24.18 11.04
N ALA A 107 -7.69 23.52 12.18
CA ALA A 107 -7.30 22.14 12.40
C ALA A 107 -7.93 21.18 11.37
N MET A 108 -9.22 21.36 11.07
CA MET A 108 -9.92 20.60 10.04
C MET A 108 -9.33 20.84 8.65
N LYS A 109 -9.01 22.09 8.31
CA LYS A 109 -8.38 22.45 7.02
C LYS A 109 -6.98 21.84 6.90
N ASP A 110 -6.17 21.92 7.95
CA ASP A 110 -4.82 21.36 7.98
C ASP A 110 -4.85 19.84 7.89
N HIS A 111 -5.78 19.18 8.56
CA HIS A 111 -5.99 17.74 8.43
C HIS A 111 -6.30 17.37 6.98
N LYS A 112 -7.27 18.04 6.35
CA LYS A 112 -7.62 17.80 4.93
C LYS A 112 -6.44 18.05 3.99
N ASN A 113 -5.62 19.04 4.27
CA ASN A 113 -4.43 19.33 3.47
C ASN A 113 -3.37 18.22 3.62
N ARG A 114 -3.12 17.75 4.85
CA ARG A 114 -2.19 16.63 5.11
C ARG A 114 -2.64 15.34 4.43
N GLU A 115 -3.93 15.03 4.47
CA GLU A 115 -4.46 13.84 3.77
C GLU A 115 -4.24 13.93 2.26
N ARG A 116 -4.45 15.12 1.67
CA ARG A 116 -4.16 15.35 0.24
C ARG A 116 -2.68 15.23 -0.09
N GLU A 117 -1.80 15.72 0.76
CA GLU A 117 -0.34 15.58 0.57
C GLU A 117 0.11 14.13 0.69
N SER A 118 -0.42 13.40 1.67
CA SER A 118 -0.19 11.96 1.84
C SER A 118 -0.67 11.18 0.61
N ALA A 119 -1.87 11.48 0.10
CA ALA A 119 -2.40 10.89 -1.11
C ALA A 119 -1.50 11.14 -2.33
N LYS A 120 -1.00 12.38 -2.52
CA LYS A 120 -0.03 12.70 -3.59
C LYS A 120 1.26 11.89 -3.47
N ASN A 121 1.80 11.79 -2.26
CA ASN A 121 3.01 11.00 -2.01
C ASN A 121 2.76 9.51 -2.29
N GLN A 122 1.61 8.99 -1.89
CA GLN A 122 1.22 7.62 -2.16
C GLN A 122 1.06 7.35 -3.66
N LEU A 123 0.50 8.28 -4.44
CA LEU A 123 0.43 8.15 -5.90
C LEU A 123 1.82 7.99 -6.52
N ILE A 124 2.78 8.84 -6.14
CA ILE A 124 4.16 8.77 -6.65
C ILE A 124 4.81 7.43 -6.29
N LYS A 125 4.68 7.01 -5.03
CA LYS A 125 5.21 5.72 -4.56
C LYS A 125 4.59 4.55 -5.32
N SER A 126 3.27 4.58 -5.53
CA SER A 126 2.51 3.51 -6.19
C SER A 126 2.86 3.41 -7.68
N LEU A 127 3.16 4.53 -8.33
CA LEU A 127 3.72 4.52 -9.69
C LEU A 127 5.09 3.82 -9.72
N GLY A 128 5.94 4.04 -8.70
CA GLY A 128 7.19 3.29 -8.55
C GLY A 128 6.99 1.77 -8.53
N PHE A 129 5.96 1.30 -7.82
CA PHE A 129 5.55 -0.12 -7.79
C PHE A 129 5.08 -0.68 -9.14
N ILE A 130 4.80 0.16 -10.14
CA ILE A 130 4.41 -0.29 -11.49
C ILE A 130 5.57 -0.13 -12.47
N VAL A 131 6.26 1.01 -12.42
CA VAL A 131 7.31 1.37 -13.37
C VAL A 131 8.58 0.52 -13.17
N ILE A 132 8.96 0.22 -11.93
CA ILE A 132 10.16 -0.59 -11.63
C ILE A 132 10.04 -2.05 -12.10
N PRO A 133 8.93 -2.78 -11.84
CA PRO A 133 8.82 -4.17 -12.29
C PRO A 133 8.53 -4.31 -13.78
N LEU A 134 8.05 -3.27 -14.47
CA LEU A 134 7.71 -3.32 -15.89
C LEU A 134 8.88 -3.78 -16.79
N PRO A 135 10.11 -3.22 -16.74
CA PRO A 135 11.21 -3.70 -17.56
C PRO A 135 11.59 -5.15 -17.25
N ILE A 136 11.53 -5.55 -15.98
CA ILE A 136 11.79 -6.92 -15.54
C ILE A 136 10.72 -7.84 -16.14
N PHE A 137 9.45 -7.48 -16.02
CA PHE A 137 8.33 -8.23 -16.57
C PHE A 137 8.47 -8.40 -18.08
N LEU A 138 8.78 -7.34 -18.83
CA LEU A 138 8.96 -7.41 -20.28
C LEU A 138 10.10 -8.36 -20.67
N TYR A 139 11.24 -8.28 -19.98
CA TYR A 139 12.37 -9.17 -20.21
C TYR A 139 12.01 -10.65 -19.97
N PHE A 140 11.46 -10.96 -18.79
CA PHE A 140 11.11 -12.33 -18.42
C PHE A 140 9.91 -12.88 -19.21
N ASN A 141 8.98 -12.02 -19.62
CA ASN A 141 7.85 -12.41 -20.47
C ASN A 141 8.32 -12.78 -21.88
N ASN A 142 9.27 -12.03 -22.43
CA ASN A 142 9.90 -12.36 -23.70
C ASN A 142 10.73 -13.65 -23.61
N MET A 143 11.46 -13.84 -22.50
CA MET A 143 12.19 -15.09 -22.25
C MET A 143 11.25 -16.30 -22.17
N ARG A 144 10.11 -16.17 -21.47
CA ARG A 144 9.09 -17.21 -21.39
C ARG A 144 8.56 -17.60 -22.77
N LYS A 145 8.22 -16.62 -23.62
CA LYS A 145 7.70 -16.88 -24.98
C LYS A 145 8.70 -17.67 -25.83
N ARG A 146 9.98 -17.34 -25.74
CA ARG A 146 11.03 -18.09 -26.47
C ARG A 146 11.21 -19.52 -25.98
N GLN A 147 10.86 -19.82 -24.73
CA GLN A 147 10.92 -21.17 -24.17
C GLN A 147 9.67 -22.01 -24.47
N SER A 148 8.53 -21.38 -24.80
CA SER A 148 7.31 -22.12 -25.20
C SER A 148 7.31 -22.55 -26.66
N ASP A 149 8.22 -22.00 -27.46
CA ASP A 149 8.36 -22.27 -28.91
C ASP A 149 9.39 -23.39 -29.21
N ILE A 150 9.91 -24.05 -28.17
CA ILE A 150 10.82 -25.22 -28.22
C ILE A 150 10.10 -26.41 -27.58
#